data_AF-A0A7S3EXG5-F1
#
_entry.id   AF-A0A7S3EXG5-F1
#
_cell.length_a   1.000
_cell.length_b   1.000
_cell.length_c   1.000
_cell.angle_alpha   90.00
_cell.angle_beta   90.00
_cell.angle_gamma   90.00
#
_symmetry.space_group_name_H-M   'P 1'
#
loop_
_entity.id
_entity.type
_entity.pdbx_description
1 polymer ?
#
loop_
_entity_poly.entity_id
_entity_poly.type
_entity_poly.pdbx_seq_one_letter_code
_entity_poly.pdbx_strand_id
1 'polypeptide(L)'
;ALEACSGAMPPKNDGGPTMTLVQLEEEWAKISGEGAEKDVLFFVEVYAAWCGPSDAITSTFRRLKMDYEGRKIKFMQVCADVTEQLAKFKDTSRPNFLFFKEGEQVEIVEGVNAPAIEKIIVDQIPEGMVDTEVDEAVGEGEDEED
;
A
#
# COMPACT_ATOMS: atom_id res chain seq x y z
N ALA A 1 13.05 19.88 -4.38
CA ALA A 1 12.19 18.69 -4.40
C ALA A 1 13.08 17.54 -4.84
N LEU A 2 13.33 16.56 -3.97
CA LEU A 2 14.06 15.36 -4.38
C LEU A 2 13.35 14.77 -5.61
N GLU A 3 14.11 14.43 -6.64
CA GLU A 3 13.64 13.58 -7.73
C GLU A 3 13.36 12.18 -7.17
N ALA A 4 12.27 12.02 -6.42
CA ALA A 4 11.88 10.76 -5.83
C ALA A 4 11.75 9.71 -6.94
N CYS A 5 12.59 8.67 -6.89
CA CYS A 5 12.46 7.46 -7.69
C CYS A 5 12.22 7.62 -9.21
N SER A 6 12.78 8.63 -9.90
CA SER A 6 12.50 8.86 -11.34
C SER A 6 12.97 7.74 -12.30
N GLY A 7 13.72 6.75 -11.79
CA GLY A 7 14.13 5.55 -12.53
C GLY A 7 13.63 4.22 -11.94
N ALA A 8 12.79 4.25 -10.92
CA ALA A 8 12.27 3.04 -10.29
C ALA A 8 11.14 2.44 -11.14
N MET A 9 11.19 1.13 -11.40
CA MET A 9 10.11 0.46 -12.10
C MET A 9 8.92 0.32 -11.14
N PRO A 10 7.75 0.91 -11.43
CA PRO A 10 6.55 0.65 -10.64
C PRO A 10 6.20 -0.84 -10.69
N PRO A 11 5.40 -1.36 -9.75
CA PRO A 11 4.97 -2.76 -9.77
C PRO A 11 4.33 -3.10 -11.13
N LYS A 12 4.52 -4.35 -11.57
CA LYS A 12 3.93 -4.83 -12.82
C LYS A 12 2.42 -4.60 -12.81
N ASN A 13 1.89 -3.87 -13.80
CA ASN A 13 0.47 -3.81 -14.06
C ASN A 13 0.09 -4.99 -14.96
N ASP A 14 -0.29 -6.11 -14.36
CA ASP A 14 -0.70 -7.34 -15.03
C ASP A 14 -2.23 -7.43 -15.24
N GLY A 15 -2.94 -6.30 -15.11
CA GLY A 15 -4.40 -6.22 -15.20
C GLY A 15 -5.14 -6.57 -13.90
N GLY A 16 -4.40 -6.86 -12.81
CA GLY A 16 -4.97 -7.05 -11.48
C GLY A 16 -5.08 -5.75 -10.66
N PRO A 17 -5.69 -5.82 -9.46
CA PRO A 17 -5.70 -4.68 -8.54
C PRO A 17 -4.28 -4.28 -8.17
N THR A 18 -4.03 -2.97 -8.13
CA THR A 18 -2.73 -2.36 -7.80
C THR A 18 -2.82 -1.51 -6.54
N MET A 19 -1.67 -1.31 -5.89
CA MET A 19 -1.52 -0.39 -4.77
C MET A 19 -1.45 1.05 -5.30
N THR A 20 -1.97 2.01 -4.54
CA THR A 20 -1.86 3.43 -4.90
C THR A 20 -0.41 3.88 -4.72
N LEU A 21 0.20 4.39 -5.79
CA LEU A 21 1.58 4.85 -5.76
C LEU A 21 1.64 6.26 -5.16
N VAL A 22 2.55 6.44 -4.21
CA VAL A 22 2.82 7.71 -3.53
C VAL A 22 4.23 8.14 -3.90
N GLN A 23 4.33 9.25 -4.62
CA GLN A 23 5.61 9.77 -5.12
C GLN A 23 5.94 11.16 -4.59
N LEU A 24 4.95 11.83 -4.00
CA LEU A 24 5.08 13.21 -3.51
C LEU A 24 4.89 13.28 -1.99
N GLU A 25 5.57 14.23 -1.35
CA GLU A 25 5.42 14.48 0.10
C GLU A 25 3.99 14.91 0.48
N GLU A 26 3.26 15.58 -0.41
CA GLU A 26 1.86 15.96 -0.18
C GLU A 26 0.94 14.74 -0.07
N GLU A 27 1.18 13.71 -0.88
CA GLU A 27 0.45 12.44 -0.80
C GLU A 27 0.83 11.68 0.48
N TRP A 28 2.11 11.70 0.85
CA TRP A 28 2.60 11.14 2.10
C TRP A 28 1.96 11.79 3.33
N ALA A 29 1.68 13.10 3.29
CA ALA A 29 1.02 13.82 4.38
C ALA A 29 -0.41 13.31 4.66
N LYS A 30 -1.07 12.64 3.71
CA LYS A 30 -2.37 11.98 3.92
C LYS A 30 -2.26 10.69 4.72
N ILE A 31 -1.05 10.12 4.81
CA ILE A 31 -0.76 8.86 5.51
C ILE A 31 -0.18 9.13 6.90
N SER A 32 0.76 10.09 7.00
CA SER A 32 1.57 10.33 8.18
C SER A 32 1.55 11.80 8.60
N GLY A 33 1.47 12.04 9.91
CA GLY A 33 1.47 13.37 10.51
C GLY A 33 0.07 13.99 10.68
N GLU A 34 0.04 15.31 10.90
CA GLU A 34 -1.19 16.03 11.26
C GLU A 34 -2.24 16.06 10.14
N GLY A 35 -1.81 16.01 8.88
CA GLY A 35 -2.69 15.99 7.70
C GLY A 35 -3.25 14.62 7.36
N ALA A 36 -2.96 13.60 8.17
CA ALA A 36 -3.34 12.23 7.85
C ALA A 36 -4.86 12.04 7.90
N GLU A 37 -5.37 11.24 6.97
CA GLU A 37 -6.76 10.81 6.97
C GLU A 37 -7.04 10.01 8.23
N LYS A 38 -8.14 10.34 8.90
CA LYS A 38 -8.55 9.76 10.16
C LYS A 38 -9.50 8.60 9.92
N ASP A 39 -9.58 7.70 10.89
CA ASP A 39 -10.47 6.54 10.83
C ASP A 39 -10.20 5.62 9.62
N VAL A 40 -8.95 5.56 9.17
CA VAL A 40 -8.46 4.68 8.09
C VAL A 40 -7.15 4.03 8.53
N LEU A 41 -7.00 2.73 8.24
CA LEU A 41 -5.71 2.04 8.34
C LEU A 41 -4.98 2.15 7.00
N PHE A 42 -3.75 2.62 7.01
CA PHE A 42 -2.89 2.62 5.83
C PHE A 42 -1.92 1.44 5.90
N PHE A 43 -1.98 0.56 4.91
CA PHE A 43 -0.97 -0.44 4.62
C PHE A 43 0.02 0.17 3.62
N VAL A 44 1.28 0.31 4.02
CA VAL A 44 2.31 1.00 3.23
C VAL A 44 3.44 0.04 2.89
N GLU A 45 3.58 -0.32 1.62
CA GLU A 45 4.79 -0.96 1.11
C GLU A 45 5.84 0.10 0.79
N VAL A 46 6.98 0.06 1.50
CA VAL A 46 8.13 0.91 1.21
C VAL A 46 9.11 0.15 0.33
N TYR A 47 9.43 0.75 -0.82
CA TYR A 47 10.35 0.17 -1.80
C TYR A 47 11.51 1.12 -2.10
N ALA A 48 12.65 0.53 -2.47
CA ALA A 48 13.81 1.27 -2.96
C ALA A 48 13.79 1.36 -4.49
N ALA A 49 14.28 2.48 -5.04
CA ALA A 49 14.21 2.76 -6.47
C ALA A 49 14.88 1.69 -7.36
N TRP A 50 15.91 1.02 -6.83
CA TRP A 50 16.70 0.01 -7.53
C TRP A 50 16.11 -1.40 -7.42
N CYS A 51 15.07 -1.59 -6.60
CA CYS A 51 14.49 -2.92 -6.37
C CYS A 51 13.50 -3.26 -7.49
N GLY A 52 13.66 -4.44 -8.09
CA GLY A 52 12.71 -4.95 -9.08
C GLY A 52 11.37 -5.36 -8.44
N PRO A 53 10.32 -5.56 -9.25
CA PRO A 53 9.00 -5.96 -8.76
C PRO A 53 9.08 -7.33 -8.05
N SER A 54 8.50 -7.42 -6.86
CA SER A 54 8.43 -8.64 -6.07
C SER A 54 7.11 -9.38 -6.35
N ASP A 55 7.17 -10.47 -7.13
CA ASP A 55 5.96 -11.23 -7.49
C ASP A 55 5.26 -11.85 -6.25
N ALA A 56 6.02 -12.11 -5.18
CA ALA A 56 5.50 -12.67 -3.93
C ALA A 56 4.57 -11.68 -3.19
N ILE A 57 4.86 -10.39 -3.21
CA ILE A 57 3.97 -9.40 -2.59
C ILE A 57 2.71 -9.20 -3.44
N THR A 58 2.82 -9.21 -4.77
CA THR A 58 1.67 -9.01 -5.68
C THR A 58 0.54 -10.00 -5.39
N SER A 59 0.85 -11.29 -5.24
CA SER A 59 -0.15 -12.32 -4.91
C SER A 59 -0.76 -12.14 -3.51
N THR A 60 0.07 -11.81 -2.52
CA THR A 60 -0.39 -11.55 -1.14
C THR A 60 -1.31 -10.34 -1.11
N PHE A 61 -0.92 -9.25 -1.77
CA PHE A 61 -1.69 -8.02 -1.87
C PHE A 61 -3.03 -8.23 -2.57
N ARG A 62 -3.06 -8.95 -3.70
CA ARG A 62 -4.32 -9.23 -4.41
C ARG A 62 -5.35 -9.88 -3.49
N ARG A 63 -4.92 -10.89 -2.72
CA ARG A 63 -5.79 -11.55 -1.73
C ARG A 63 -6.27 -10.56 -0.65
N LEU A 64 -5.36 -9.80 -0.04
CA LEU A 64 -5.72 -8.82 0.98
C LEU A 64 -6.70 -7.75 0.44
N LYS A 65 -6.48 -7.27 -0.78
CA LYS A 65 -7.35 -6.27 -1.40
C LYS A 65 -8.78 -6.79 -1.59
N MET A 66 -8.94 -8.06 -1.95
CA MET A 66 -10.25 -8.73 -2.05
C MET A 66 -10.88 -8.97 -0.68
N ASP A 67 -10.12 -9.49 0.29
CA ASP A 67 -10.63 -9.83 1.62
C ASP A 67 -11.09 -8.59 2.42
N TYR A 68 -10.49 -7.44 2.15
CA TYR A 68 -10.78 -6.17 2.81
C TYR A 68 -11.41 -5.12 1.88
N GLU A 69 -12.01 -5.56 0.77
CA GLU A 69 -12.74 -4.67 -0.12
C GLU A 69 -13.87 -3.93 0.63
N GLY A 70 -14.03 -2.63 0.36
CA GLY A 70 -15.01 -1.78 1.03
C GLY A 70 -14.72 -1.49 2.51
N ARG A 71 -13.65 -2.03 3.11
CA ARG A 71 -13.25 -1.73 4.49
C ARG A 71 -12.40 -0.47 4.55
N LYS A 72 -12.28 0.09 5.77
CA LYS A 72 -11.49 1.31 6.06
C LYS A 72 -9.97 1.03 6.08
N ILE A 73 -9.47 0.44 5.00
CA ILE A 73 -8.05 0.20 4.76
C ILE A 73 -7.65 0.70 3.38
N LYS A 74 -6.50 1.37 3.30
CA LYS A 74 -5.92 1.85 2.06
C LYS A 74 -4.54 1.24 1.86
N PHE A 75 -4.27 0.79 0.64
CA PHE A 75 -3.02 0.12 0.30
C PHE A 75 -2.17 1.04 -0.57
N MET A 76 -1.00 1.40 -0.06
CA MET A 76 -0.13 2.45 -0.56
C MET A 76 1.25 1.88 -0.83
N GLN A 77 1.85 2.24 -1.95
CA GLN A 77 3.24 1.93 -2.23
C GLN A 77 4.03 3.24 -2.26
N VAL A 78 5.07 3.34 -1.44
CA VAL A 78 5.82 4.59 -1.22
C VAL A 78 7.29 4.34 -1.49
N CYS A 79 7.90 5.22 -2.28
CA CYS A 79 9.34 5.19 -2.50
C CYS A 79 10.08 5.67 -1.24
N ALA A 80 11.16 4.98 -0.86
CA ALA A 80 11.99 5.33 0.30
C ALA A 80 12.66 6.72 0.20
N ASP A 81 12.70 7.33 -0.99
CA ASP A 81 13.19 8.69 -1.23
C ASP A 81 12.14 9.79 -1.05
N VAL A 82 10.86 9.45 -0.84
CA VAL A 82 9.78 10.45 -0.71
C VAL A 82 9.97 11.34 0.51
N THR A 83 10.42 10.78 1.63
CA THR A 83 10.64 11.53 2.88
C THR A 83 11.83 10.98 3.66
N GLU A 84 12.47 11.83 4.46
CA GLU A 84 13.60 11.43 5.31
C GLU A 84 13.25 10.32 6.30
N GLN A 85 11.98 10.23 6.73
CA GLN A 85 11.51 9.18 7.65
C GLN A 85 11.66 7.77 7.06
N LEU A 86 11.55 7.66 5.73
CA LEU A 86 11.66 6.41 5.01
C LEU A 86 13.09 6.11 4.52
N ALA A 87 14.02 7.05 4.69
CA ALA A 87 15.37 6.93 4.15
C ALA A 87 16.13 5.70 4.68
N LYS A 88 15.78 5.22 5.88
CA LYS A 88 16.33 3.99 6.47
C LYS A 88 16.04 2.71 5.67
N PHE A 89 15.07 2.74 4.74
CA PHE A 89 14.69 1.59 3.91
C PHE A 89 15.31 1.62 2.50
N LYS A 90 16.11 2.64 2.16
CA LYS A 90 16.70 2.79 0.81
C LYS A 90 17.66 1.66 0.43
N ASP A 91 18.33 1.07 1.42
CA ASP A 91 19.35 0.04 1.21
C ASP A 91 18.87 -1.38 1.56
N THR A 92 17.56 -1.56 1.82
CA THR A 92 17.02 -2.88 2.15
C THR A 92 16.64 -3.66 0.89
N SER A 93 17.09 -4.91 0.80
CA SER A 93 16.79 -5.83 -0.32
C SER A 93 15.44 -6.56 -0.19
N ARG A 94 14.66 -6.24 0.84
CA ARG A 94 13.34 -6.82 1.12
C ARG A 94 12.32 -5.69 1.26
N PRO A 95 11.06 -5.90 0.88
CA PRO A 95 10.01 -4.91 1.10
C PRO A 95 9.77 -4.73 2.60
N ASN A 96 9.43 -3.51 3.00
CA ASN A 96 9.02 -3.21 4.36
C ASN A 96 7.56 -2.77 4.33
N PHE A 97 6.75 -3.37 5.18
CA PHE A 97 5.33 -3.05 5.31
C PHE A 97 5.11 -2.27 6.59
N LEU A 98 4.74 -1.01 6.44
CA LEU A 98 4.45 -0.11 7.55
C LEU A 98 2.94 0.05 7.65
N PHE A 99 2.46 0.16 8.88
CA PHE A 99 1.05 0.41 9.15
C PHE A 99 0.92 1.78 9.80
N PHE A 100 0.06 2.62 9.24
CA PHE A 100 -0.24 3.94 9.78
C PHE A 100 -1.71 4.05 10.14
N LYS A 101 -1.99 4.69 11.27
CA LYS A 101 -3.34 5.00 11.75
C LYS A 101 -3.29 6.30 12.51
N GLU A 102 -4.29 7.16 12.29
CA GLU A 102 -4.35 8.50 12.90
C GLU A 102 -3.11 9.38 12.64
N GLY A 103 -2.32 9.08 11.61
CA GLY A 103 -1.08 9.78 11.27
C GLY A 103 0.18 9.27 11.98
N GLU A 104 0.07 8.22 12.78
CA GLU A 104 1.20 7.59 13.48
C GLU A 104 1.50 6.20 12.92
N GLN A 105 2.79 5.83 12.90
CA GLN A 105 3.20 4.47 12.56
C GLN A 105 2.88 3.54 13.73
N VAL A 106 1.95 2.60 13.52
CA VAL A 106 1.50 1.66 14.58
C VAL A 106 2.28 0.35 14.57
N GLU A 107 2.69 -0.14 13.40
CA GLU A 107 3.39 -1.43 13.25
C GLU A 107 4.34 -1.43 12.04
N ILE A 108 5.30 -2.35 12.06
CA ILE A 108 6.20 -2.62 10.93
C ILE A 108 6.46 -4.11 10.77
N VAL A 109 6.44 -4.58 9.51
CA VAL A 109 6.79 -5.95 9.14
C VAL A 109 7.85 -5.92 8.04
N GLU A 110 8.99 -6.54 8.31
CA GLU A 110 10.06 -6.69 7.31
C GLU A 110 9.87 -7.98 6.50
N GLY A 111 9.85 -7.86 5.18
CA GLY A 111 9.67 -8.98 4.26
C GLY A 111 8.24 -9.49 4.19
N VAL A 112 7.99 -10.38 3.21
CA VAL A 112 6.66 -10.93 2.94
C VAL A 112 6.31 -11.99 3.98
N ASN A 113 5.59 -11.57 5.03
CA ASN A 113 5.05 -12.45 6.07
C ASN A 113 3.52 -12.27 6.14
N ALA A 114 2.80 -12.99 5.28
CA ALA A 114 1.36 -12.84 5.13
C ALA A 114 0.57 -13.05 6.45
N PRO A 115 0.86 -14.08 7.28
CA PRO A 115 0.17 -14.23 8.57
C PRO A 115 0.36 -13.05 9.52
N ALA A 116 1.56 -12.48 9.59
CA ALA A 116 1.82 -11.31 10.43
C ALA A 116 1.08 -10.07 9.91
N ILE A 117 1.10 -9.86 8.59
CA ILE A 117 0.40 -8.76 7.93
C ILE A 117 -1.11 -8.84 8.19
N GLU A 118 -1.73 -10.00 7.93
CA GLU A 118 -3.16 -10.21 8.15
C GLU A 118 -3.55 -9.96 9.60
N LYS A 119 -2.75 -10.47 10.55
CA LYS A 119 -3.00 -10.25 11.97
C LYS A 119 -3.03 -8.76 12.31
N ILE A 120 -2.06 -7.98 11.84
CA ILE A 120 -2.01 -6.54 12.10
C ILE A 120 -3.20 -5.84 11.45
N ILE A 121 -3.59 -6.21 10.24
CA ILE A 121 -4.77 -5.65 9.59
C ILE A 121 -6.01 -5.90 10.45
N VAL A 122 -6.25 -7.14 10.87
CA VAL A 122 -7.40 -7.48 11.73
C VAL A 122 -7.36 -6.72 13.05
N ASP A 123 -6.20 -6.59 13.67
CA ASP A 123 -6.05 -5.94 14.98
C ASP A 123 -6.21 -4.41 14.90
N GLN A 124 -5.83 -3.78 13.77
CA GLN A 124 -5.74 -2.32 13.65
C GLN A 124 -6.83 -1.67 12.79
N ILE A 125 -7.48 -2.43 11.90
CA ILE A 125 -8.47 -1.88 10.96
C ILE A 125 -9.66 -1.27 11.72
N PRO A 126 -10.06 -0.03 11.41
CA PRO A 126 -11.27 0.55 11.99
C PRO A 126 -12.52 -0.25 11.65
N GLU A 127 -13.53 -0.14 12.52
CA GLU A 127 -14.84 -0.71 12.27
C GLU A 127 -15.62 0.10 11.20
N GLY A 128 -16.44 -0.61 10.43
CA GLY A 128 -17.25 -0.03 9.37
C GLY A 128 -16.69 -0.21 7.96
N MET A 129 -17.41 0.35 7.01
CA MET A 129 -17.08 0.37 5.59
C MET A 129 -16.75 1.80 5.16
N VAL A 130 -16.01 1.95 4.06
CA VAL A 130 -15.89 3.27 3.41
C VAL A 130 -17.24 3.62 2.78
N ASP A 131 -17.78 4.80 3.09
CA ASP A 131 -18.95 5.31 2.42
C ASP A 131 -18.62 5.48 0.93
N THR A 132 -19.01 4.50 0.11
CA THR A 132 -18.61 4.44 -1.29
C THR A 132 -19.57 5.33 -2.08
N GLU A 133 -19.15 6.55 -2.41
CA GLU A 133 -19.46 7.05 -3.74
C GLU A 133 -18.62 6.19 -4.70
N VAL A 134 -19.31 5.39 -5.50
CA VAL A 134 -18.73 4.42 -6.43
C VAL A 134 -17.80 5.10 -7.42
N ASP A 135 -16.49 4.98 -7.23
CA ASP A 135 -15.55 5.07 -8.36
C ASP A 135 -15.65 3.71 -9.07
N GLU A 136 -16.44 3.72 -10.14
CA GLU A 136 -16.77 2.54 -10.94
C GLU A 136 -15.51 1.86 -11.48
N ALA A 137 -15.18 0.69 -10.93
CA ALA A 137 -14.50 -0.35 -11.69
C ALA A 137 -15.56 -1.16 -12.43
N VAL A 138 -16.01 -0.66 -13.59
CA VAL A 138 -16.66 -1.53 -14.58
C VAL A 138 -15.55 -2.34 -15.26
N GLY A 139 -15.23 -3.49 -14.68
CA GLY A 139 -14.74 -4.63 -15.43
C GLY A 139 -15.95 -5.36 -15.99
N GLU A 140 -16.32 -5.07 -17.23
CA GLU A 140 -17.25 -5.92 -17.97
C GLU A 140 -16.57 -7.28 -18.15
N GLY A 141 -17.21 -8.32 -17.60
CA GLY A 141 -16.90 -9.69 -17.96
C GLY A 141 -17.41 -9.99 -19.37
N GLU A 142 -16.78 -10.95 -20.02
CA GLU A 142 -17.47 -11.80 -20.98
C GLU A 142 -17.10 -13.24 -20.63
N ASP A 143 -18.09 -13.95 -20.08
CA ASP A 143 -18.21 -15.40 -20.13
C ASP A 143 -18.38 -15.84 -21.59
N GLU A 144 -17.69 -16.89 -22.03
CA GLU A 144 -18.24 -17.81 -23.03
C GLU A 144 -17.84 -19.25 -22.67
N GLU A 145 -18.82 -20.00 -22.17
CA GLU A 145 -18.89 -21.46 -22.19
C GLU A 145 -19.22 -21.94 -23.63
N ASP A 146 -18.38 -22.80 -24.21
CA ASP A 146 -18.72 -24.09 -24.87
C ASP A 146 -17.47 -24.73 -25.52
#